data_AF-A0A8K0P2S9-F1
#
_entry.id   AF-A0A8K0P2S9-F1
#
_cell.length_a   1.000
_cell.length_b   1.000
_cell.length_c   1.000
_cell.angle_alpha   90.00
_cell.angle_beta   90.00
_cell.angle_gamma   90.00
#
_symmetry.space_group_name_H-M   'P 1'
#
loop_
_entity.id
_entity.type
_entity.pdbx_description
1 polymer ?
#
loop_
_entity_poly.entity_id
_entity_poly.type
_entity_poly.pdbx_seq_one_letter_code
_entity_poly.pdbx_strand_id
1 'polypeptide(L)'
;MPRYLDSVNASGGGIQGGGANGGGGGGFLNKPARGWLHSDRTIAKEGVCYAVRYIGCLEVHTSMKILDFDTRSQIAKECINRVCEEAGLKTADKKRKVDRKIQRIIGDKPIMENAGSNVNLLITSTCLKLTLLDSGKVIADHEMPTISFASGGDPDTLDFIAYVAKDAKHGRACFVLECGGGLAQDVITTVGQAFELRFKEYLKRTPKVMCISGK
;
A
#
# COMPACT_ATOMS: atom_id res chain seq x y z
N MET A 1 -12.76 15.81 9.38
CA MET A 1 -11.57 15.10 9.91
C MET A 1 -11.15 14.04 8.90
N PRO A 2 -9.97 14.12 8.27
CA PRO A 2 -9.59 13.14 7.25
C PRO A 2 -9.14 11.84 7.94
N ARG A 3 -9.97 10.78 7.92
CA ARG A 3 -9.54 9.43 8.31
C ARG A 3 -8.59 8.91 7.23
N TYR A 4 -7.29 8.88 7.50
CA TYR A 4 -6.25 8.46 6.54
C TYR A 4 -5.71 7.06 6.86
N LEU A 5 -5.37 6.36 5.78
CA LEU A 5 -4.87 4.99 5.60
C LEU A 5 -4.57 4.10 6.81
N ASP A 6 -5.01 2.85 6.68
CA ASP A 6 -4.51 1.73 7.46
C ASP A 6 -3.46 0.98 6.64
N SER A 7 -2.26 0.75 7.18
CA SER A 7 -1.26 -0.16 6.63
C SER A 7 -1.29 -1.47 7.42
N VAL A 8 -1.40 -2.62 6.74
CA VAL A 8 -1.53 -3.92 7.41
C VAL A 8 -0.24 -4.72 7.27
N ASN A 9 0.34 -5.09 8.42
CA ASN A 9 1.42 -6.07 8.46
C ASN A 9 0.83 -7.46 8.17
N ALA A 10 1.41 -8.21 7.23
CA ALA A 10 1.06 -9.61 6.99
C ALA A 10 1.60 -10.48 8.13
N SER A 11 0.91 -10.46 9.26
CA SER A 11 1.16 -11.38 10.38
C SER A 11 -0.18 -11.65 11.06
N GLY A 12 -0.87 -12.71 10.65
CA GLY A 12 -2.09 -13.15 11.31
C GLY A 12 -1.78 -14.03 12.52
N GLY A 13 -2.40 -13.73 13.68
CA GLY A 13 -2.69 -14.71 14.73
C GLY A 13 -2.39 -14.32 16.20
N GLY A 14 -3.38 -13.76 16.92
CA GLY A 14 -3.83 -14.26 18.24
C GLY A 14 -3.21 -13.81 19.60
N ILE A 15 -4.03 -13.05 20.36
CA ILE A 15 -4.37 -13.14 21.82
C ILE A 15 -3.44 -12.55 22.94
N GLN A 16 -4.01 -11.54 23.63
CA GLN A 16 -3.96 -11.04 25.04
C GLN A 16 -2.68 -11.03 25.91
N GLY A 17 -2.45 -9.88 26.57
CA GLY A 17 -1.91 -9.86 27.94
C GLY A 17 -1.23 -8.56 28.42
N GLY A 18 -2.01 -7.64 28.99
CA GLY A 18 -1.70 -6.79 30.17
C GLY A 18 -0.41 -5.96 30.29
N GLY A 19 -0.57 -4.64 30.57
CA GLY A 19 0.46 -3.83 31.24
C GLY A 19 0.41 -2.33 30.91
N ALA A 20 -0.25 -1.54 31.76
CA ALA A 20 -0.31 -0.08 31.66
C ALA A 20 1.04 0.60 31.98
N ASN A 21 1.37 1.70 31.30
CA ASN A 21 1.46 3.07 31.86
C ASN A 21 2.22 4.04 30.92
N GLY A 22 1.65 5.24 30.71
CA GLY A 22 2.42 6.48 30.52
C GLY A 22 2.69 7.00 29.10
N GLY A 23 2.00 8.08 28.73
CA GLY A 23 2.52 9.08 27.77
C GLY A 23 1.77 9.20 26.45
N GLY A 24 0.85 10.15 26.38
CA GLY A 24 0.00 10.42 25.22
C GLY A 24 0.74 10.86 23.96
N GLY A 25 0.35 10.25 22.84
CA GLY A 25 0.85 10.55 21.50
C GLY A 25 0.54 9.38 20.58
N GLY A 26 -0.75 9.03 20.41
CA GLY A 26 -1.18 7.89 19.60
C GLY A 26 -0.63 8.00 18.17
N GLY A 27 0.38 7.19 17.86
CA GLY A 27 0.95 7.05 16.53
C GLY A 27 -0.08 6.40 15.61
N PHE A 28 -0.39 7.09 14.52
CA PHE A 28 -1.46 6.74 13.58
C PHE A 28 -1.12 5.53 12.67
N LEU A 29 0.10 5.01 12.75
CA LEU A 29 0.52 3.73 12.17
C LEU A 29 1.05 2.85 13.31
N ASN A 30 0.85 1.53 13.21
CA ASN A 30 1.49 0.58 14.12
C ASN A 30 3.00 0.57 13.85
N LYS A 31 3.71 1.55 14.43
CA LYS A 31 5.15 1.66 14.34
C LYS A 31 5.74 0.32 14.78
N PRO A 32 6.65 -0.30 14.01
CA PRO A 32 7.24 -1.57 14.42
C PRO A 32 7.86 -1.43 15.80
N ALA A 33 7.78 -2.46 16.64
CA ALA A 33 8.32 -2.44 18.00
C ALA A 33 9.83 -2.09 18.04
N ARG A 34 10.55 -2.35 16.93
CA ARG A 34 11.96 -2.04 16.75
C ARG A 34 12.25 -0.65 16.16
N GLY A 35 11.21 0.13 15.83
CA GLY A 35 11.34 1.39 15.10
C GLY A 35 11.24 1.23 13.58
N TRP A 36 11.40 2.35 12.87
CA TRP A 36 11.39 2.37 11.41
C TRP A 36 12.64 1.71 10.84
N LEU A 37 12.53 1.08 9.66
CA LEU A 37 13.64 0.39 8.99
C LEU A 37 14.71 1.36 8.50
N HIS A 38 14.29 2.55 8.06
CA HIS A 38 15.16 3.53 7.44
C HIS A 38 15.20 4.83 8.24
N SER A 39 16.24 5.64 8.01
CA SER A 39 16.25 6.99 8.58
C SER A 39 15.25 7.89 7.85
N ASP A 40 14.64 8.84 8.55
CA ASP A 40 13.73 9.83 7.94
C ASP A 40 14.42 10.62 6.81
N ARG A 41 15.72 10.89 6.95
CA ARG A 41 16.53 11.56 5.93
C ARG A 41 16.63 10.73 4.65
N THR A 42 16.84 9.42 4.77
CA THR A 42 16.91 8.50 3.63
C THR A 42 15.61 8.55 2.84
N ILE A 43 14.47 8.35 3.51
CA ILE A 43 13.15 8.38 2.86
C ILE A 43 12.83 9.74 2.24
N ALA A 44 13.23 10.84 2.90
CA ALA A 44 12.92 12.19 2.43
C ALA A 44 13.81 12.71 1.29
N LYS A 45 15.07 12.27 1.19
CA LYS A 45 16.04 12.81 0.23
C LYS A 45 16.44 11.84 -0.88
N GLU A 46 16.72 10.60 -0.51
CA GLU A 46 17.36 9.61 -1.40
C GLU A 46 16.33 8.58 -1.90
N GLY A 47 15.42 8.20 -1.02
CA GLY A 47 14.51 7.08 -1.23
C GLY A 47 15.16 5.72 -0.98
N VAL A 48 14.33 4.69 -0.96
CA VAL A 48 14.75 3.30 -0.81
C VAL A 48 14.29 2.53 -2.03
N CYS A 49 15.21 1.75 -2.61
CA CYS A 49 14.99 0.96 -3.81
C CYS A 49 14.81 -0.51 -3.45
N TYR A 50 13.78 -1.13 -4.03
CA TYR A 50 13.53 -2.57 -3.95
C TYR A 50 13.42 -3.15 -5.35
N ALA A 51 14.23 -4.18 -5.66
CA ALA A 51 14.04 -4.97 -6.86
C ALA A 51 12.87 -5.94 -6.62
N VAL A 52 11.77 -5.74 -7.33
CA VAL A 52 10.53 -6.50 -7.21
C VAL A 52 10.01 -6.86 -8.60
N ARG A 53 9.04 -7.76 -8.68
CA ARG A 53 8.39 -8.10 -9.94
C ARG A 53 7.03 -7.43 -10.01
N TYR A 54 6.77 -6.72 -11.11
CA TYR A 54 5.46 -6.13 -11.36
C TYR A 54 4.53 -7.18 -11.94
N ILE A 55 3.43 -7.51 -11.25
CA ILE A 55 2.51 -8.57 -11.70
C ILE A 55 1.36 -7.99 -12.52
N GLY A 56 0.91 -6.78 -12.20
CA GLY A 56 -0.17 -6.11 -12.92
C GLY A 56 -0.93 -5.12 -12.03
N CYS A 57 -2.02 -4.59 -12.54
CA CYS A 57 -2.95 -3.80 -11.73
C CYS A 57 -4.42 -4.13 -12.04
N LEU A 58 -5.29 -3.79 -11.11
CA LEU A 58 -6.74 -3.97 -11.24
C LEU A 58 -7.45 -2.68 -10.89
N GLU A 59 -8.42 -2.26 -11.70
CA GLU A 59 -9.17 -1.03 -11.44
C GLU A 59 -9.95 -1.13 -10.11
N VAL A 60 -10.12 0.00 -9.43
CA VAL A 60 -10.94 0.11 -8.21
C VAL A 60 -11.93 1.27 -8.37
N HIS A 61 -13.22 0.97 -8.45
CA HIS A 61 -14.31 1.93 -8.67
C HIS A 61 -14.77 2.65 -7.40
N THR A 62 -14.42 2.16 -6.20
CA THR A 62 -14.78 2.81 -4.92
C THR A 62 -13.56 3.36 -4.19
N SER A 63 -13.71 4.51 -3.53
CA SER A 63 -12.60 5.14 -2.79
C SER A 63 -12.29 4.32 -1.54
N MET A 64 -11.03 3.89 -1.39
CA MET A 64 -10.59 3.21 -0.17
C MET A 64 -10.94 4.02 1.08
N LYS A 65 -10.89 5.37 1.00
CA LYS A 65 -11.17 6.29 2.11
C LYS A 65 -12.55 6.13 2.75
N ILE A 66 -13.57 5.68 2.02
CA ILE A 66 -14.95 5.53 2.54
C ILE A 66 -15.26 4.12 3.02
N LEU A 67 -14.35 3.18 2.78
CA LEU A 67 -14.50 1.78 3.15
C LEU A 67 -13.92 1.53 4.54
N ASP A 68 -14.49 0.57 5.26
CA ASP A 68 -13.93 0.01 6.49
C ASP A 68 -12.67 -0.82 6.22
N PHE A 69 -11.87 -1.03 7.27
CA PHE A 69 -10.59 -1.72 7.21
C PHE A 69 -10.68 -3.13 6.62
N ASP A 70 -11.68 -3.90 7.05
CA ASP A 70 -11.86 -5.29 6.61
C ASP A 70 -12.16 -5.34 5.11
N THR A 71 -13.07 -4.48 4.64
CA THR A 71 -13.36 -4.34 3.21
C THR A 71 -12.11 -3.95 2.42
N ARG A 72 -11.28 -3.01 2.91
CA ARG A 72 -10.03 -2.61 2.24
C ARG A 72 -9.05 -3.78 2.11
N SER A 73 -8.88 -4.53 3.19
CA SER A 73 -8.01 -5.70 3.23
C SER A 73 -8.49 -6.80 2.29
N GLN A 74 -9.81 -7.03 2.21
CA GLN A 74 -10.40 -7.97 1.26
C GLN A 74 -10.23 -7.53 -0.20
N ILE A 75 -10.36 -6.23 -0.49
CA ILE A 75 -10.10 -5.69 -1.84
C ILE A 75 -8.66 -5.98 -2.26
N ALA A 76 -7.68 -5.67 -1.41
CA ALA A 76 -6.27 -5.89 -1.74
C ALA A 76 -5.98 -7.37 -2.00
N LYS A 77 -6.46 -8.26 -1.11
CA LYS A 77 -6.34 -9.72 -1.29
C LYS A 77 -7.01 -10.20 -2.58
N GLU A 78 -8.18 -9.68 -2.91
CA GLU A 78 -8.87 -10.04 -4.14
C GLU A 78 -8.12 -9.57 -5.39
N CYS A 79 -7.58 -8.35 -5.37
CA CYS A 79 -6.74 -7.83 -6.45
C CYS A 79 -5.50 -8.68 -6.68
N ILE A 80 -4.78 -9.05 -5.60
CA ILE A 80 -3.62 -9.96 -5.68
C ILE A 80 -4.04 -11.28 -6.32
N ASN A 81 -5.09 -11.91 -5.81
CA ASN A 81 -5.54 -13.20 -6.33
C ASN A 81 -5.90 -13.14 -7.83
N ARG A 82 -6.69 -12.16 -8.28
CA ARG A 82 -7.07 -12.05 -9.70
C ARG A 82 -5.90 -11.78 -10.62
N VAL A 83 -5.00 -10.89 -10.21
CA VAL A 83 -3.82 -10.54 -11.01
C VAL A 83 -2.86 -11.74 -11.09
N CYS A 84 -2.69 -12.50 -10.00
CA CYS A 84 -1.89 -13.72 -9.99
C CYS A 84 -2.52 -14.87 -10.79
N GLU A 85 -3.85 -15.01 -10.77
CA GLU A 85 -4.59 -15.98 -11.59
C GLU A 85 -4.40 -15.67 -13.09
N GLU A 86 -4.53 -14.41 -13.49
CA GLU A 86 -4.33 -13.97 -14.88
C GLU A 86 -2.86 -14.08 -15.32
N ALA A 87 -1.91 -13.84 -14.40
CA ALA A 87 -0.48 -14.01 -14.66
C ALA A 87 -0.04 -15.49 -14.72
N GLY A 88 -0.92 -16.44 -14.40
CA GLY A 88 -0.58 -17.87 -14.31
C GLY A 88 0.33 -18.23 -13.13
N LEU A 89 0.45 -17.34 -12.14
CA LEU A 89 1.25 -17.55 -10.91
C LEU A 89 0.48 -18.32 -9.84
N LYS A 90 -0.86 -18.37 -9.95
CA LYS A 90 -1.74 -19.09 -9.03
C LYS A 90 -2.81 -19.83 -9.82
N THR A 91 -3.09 -21.08 -9.44
CA THR A 91 -4.20 -21.84 -10.01
C THR A 91 -5.52 -21.20 -9.59
N ALA A 92 -6.41 -20.94 -10.56
CA ALA A 92 -7.73 -20.39 -10.30
C ALA A 92 -8.49 -21.26 -9.29
N ASP A 93 -8.78 -20.68 -8.13
CA ASP A 93 -9.55 -21.39 -7.10
C ASP A 93 -11.04 -21.27 -7.43
N LYS A 94 -11.53 -22.25 -8.19
CA LYS A 94 -12.94 -22.31 -8.62
C LYS A 94 -13.92 -22.45 -7.46
N LYS A 95 -13.47 -22.75 -6.23
CA LYS A 95 -14.32 -22.81 -5.03
C LYS A 95 -14.35 -21.51 -4.24
N ARG A 96 -13.46 -20.55 -4.54
CA ARG A 96 -13.34 -19.26 -3.87
C ARG A 96 -14.57 -18.39 -4.14
N LYS A 97 -15.37 -18.13 -3.10
CA LYS A 97 -16.48 -17.18 -3.17
C LYS A 97 -15.99 -15.78 -2.81
N VAL A 98 -15.90 -14.93 -3.82
CA VAL A 98 -15.68 -13.49 -3.64
C VAL A 98 -17.00 -12.85 -3.23
N ASP A 99 -16.97 -12.00 -2.20
CA ASP A 99 -18.15 -11.23 -1.80
C ASP A 99 -18.59 -10.31 -2.95
N ARG A 100 -19.89 -10.34 -3.27
CA ARG A 100 -20.51 -9.50 -4.31
C ARG A 100 -20.21 -8.01 -4.13
N LYS A 101 -20.07 -7.54 -2.88
CA LYS A 101 -19.69 -6.16 -2.59
C LYS A 101 -18.30 -5.86 -3.15
N ILE A 102 -17.34 -6.74 -2.94
CA ILE A 102 -15.96 -6.59 -3.42
C ILE A 102 -15.91 -6.66 -4.94
N GLN A 103 -16.65 -7.58 -5.56
CA GLN A 103 -16.75 -7.70 -7.02
C GLN A 103 -17.25 -6.42 -7.69
N ARG A 104 -18.13 -5.64 -7.04
CA ARG A 104 -18.61 -4.36 -7.56
C ARG A 104 -17.62 -3.21 -7.35
N ILE A 105 -16.67 -3.37 -6.44
CA ILE A 105 -15.69 -2.34 -6.10
C ILE A 105 -14.46 -2.43 -7.01
N ILE A 106 -14.07 -3.63 -7.44
CA ILE A 106 -12.92 -3.85 -8.30
C ILE A 106 -13.35 -4.12 -9.75
N GLY A 107 -12.47 -3.82 -10.70
CA GLY A 107 -12.73 -4.07 -12.12
C GLY A 107 -12.86 -5.56 -12.44
N ASP A 108 -13.52 -5.85 -13.55
CA ASP A 108 -13.77 -7.22 -14.00
C ASP A 108 -12.49 -7.94 -14.45
N LYS A 109 -11.57 -7.20 -15.10
CA LYS A 109 -10.34 -7.77 -15.67
C LYS A 109 -9.09 -7.02 -15.22
N PRO A 110 -8.01 -7.73 -14.86
CA PRO A 110 -6.69 -7.14 -14.65
C PRO A 110 -6.15 -6.45 -15.90
N ILE A 111 -5.39 -5.38 -15.67
CA ILE A 111 -4.57 -4.71 -16.68
C ILE A 111 -3.16 -5.29 -16.55
N MET A 112 -2.73 -6.00 -17.59
CA MET A 112 -1.49 -6.79 -17.60
C MET A 112 -0.36 -6.12 -18.42
N GLU A 113 -0.43 -4.81 -18.64
CA GLU A 113 0.61 -4.09 -19.38
C GLU A 113 1.93 -4.08 -18.60
N ASN A 114 3.01 -4.60 -19.19
CA ASN A 114 4.31 -4.81 -18.54
C ASN A 114 4.29 -5.85 -17.39
N ALA A 115 3.21 -6.62 -17.23
CA ALA A 115 3.13 -7.70 -16.25
C ALA A 115 4.27 -8.73 -16.42
N GLY A 116 4.76 -9.25 -15.29
CA GLY A 116 5.87 -10.20 -15.22
C GLY A 116 7.27 -9.56 -15.31
N SER A 117 7.36 -8.25 -15.52
CA SER A 117 8.64 -7.55 -15.65
C SER A 117 9.29 -7.31 -14.29
N ASN A 118 10.62 -7.37 -14.24
CA ASN A 118 11.39 -6.97 -13.07
C ASN A 118 11.49 -5.43 -13.03
N VAL A 119 11.14 -4.84 -11.89
CA VAL A 119 11.11 -3.39 -11.69
C VAL A 119 11.89 -2.99 -10.44
N ASN A 120 12.50 -1.82 -10.52
CA ASN A 120 12.94 -1.10 -9.34
C ASN A 120 11.77 -0.29 -8.78
N LEU A 121 11.31 -0.64 -7.58
CA LEU A 121 10.40 0.15 -6.77
C LEU A 121 11.20 1.13 -5.93
N LEU A 122 11.13 2.41 -6.28
CA LEU A 122 11.68 3.51 -5.48
C LEU A 122 10.58 4.08 -4.57
N ILE A 123 10.87 4.12 -3.27
CA ILE A 123 9.98 4.65 -2.23
C ILE A 123 10.59 5.91 -1.62
N THR A 124 9.91 7.04 -1.75
CA THR A 124 10.32 8.32 -1.14
C THR A 124 9.16 8.91 -0.32
N SER A 125 9.42 9.95 0.46
CA SER A 125 8.34 10.69 1.14
C SER A 125 7.37 11.37 0.17
N THR A 126 7.72 11.51 -1.11
CA THR A 126 6.91 12.24 -2.10
C THR A 126 6.22 11.33 -3.11
N CYS A 127 6.78 10.18 -3.49
CA CYS A 127 6.19 9.26 -4.46
C CYS A 127 6.66 7.80 -4.33
N LEU A 128 5.92 6.91 -5.00
CA LEU A 128 6.32 5.55 -5.35
C LEU A 128 6.53 5.46 -6.85
N LYS A 129 7.71 5.05 -7.28
CA LYS A 129 8.08 4.97 -8.70
C LYS A 129 8.46 3.55 -9.09
N LEU A 130 7.89 3.06 -10.18
CA LEU A 130 8.19 1.76 -10.77
C LEU A 130 8.96 1.97 -12.08
N THR A 131 10.18 1.43 -12.14
CA THR A 131 11.06 1.54 -13.31
C THR A 131 11.47 0.15 -13.76
N LEU A 132 11.30 -0.19 -15.04
CA LEU A 132 11.76 -1.47 -15.59
C LEU A 132 13.27 -1.58 -15.41
N LEU A 133 13.74 -2.70 -14.85
CA LEU A 133 15.17 -2.95 -14.64
C LEU A 133 15.94 -3.08 -15.96
N ASP A 134 15.32 -3.71 -16.96
CA ASP A 134 15.99 -4.00 -18.24
C ASP A 134 16.15 -2.76 -19.13
N SER A 135 15.17 -1.85 -19.11
CA SER A 135 15.12 -0.70 -20.03
C SER A 135 15.27 0.66 -19.35
N GLY A 136 15.17 0.74 -18.02
CA GLY A 136 15.12 2.00 -17.29
C GLY A 136 13.85 2.83 -17.53
N LYS A 137 12.87 2.29 -18.27
CA LYS A 137 11.60 2.99 -18.55
C LYS A 137 10.72 3.02 -17.30
N VAL A 138 10.25 4.21 -16.94
CA VAL A 138 9.26 4.40 -15.87
C VAL A 138 7.89 3.92 -16.36
N ILE A 139 7.30 2.97 -15.65
CA ILE A 139 5.96 2.43 -15.96
C ILE A 139 4.87 3.01 -15.04
N ALA A 140 5.26 3.53 -13.88
CA ALA A 140 4.37 4.24 -12.98
C ALA A 140 5.14 5.22 -12.07
N ASP A 141 4.56 6.39 -11.82
CA ASP A 141 5.06 7.38 -10.87
C ASP A 141 3.86 7.93 -10.07
N HIS A 142 3.68 7.44 -8.85
CA HIS A 142 2.52 7.76 -8.02
C HIS A 142 2.92 8.63 -6.85
N GLU A 143 2.43 9.86 -6.82
CA GLU A 143 2.66 10.73 -5.66
C GLU A 143 2.02 10.16 -4.39
N MET A 144 2.71 10.29 -3.27
CA MET A 144 2.27 9.76 -1.97
C MET A 144 0.85 10.19 -1.57
N PRO A 145 0.38 11.44 -1.84
CA PRO A 145 -1.01 11.83 -1.56
C PRO A 145 -2.08 11.11 -2.41
N THR A 146 -1.73 10.56 -3.56
CA THR A 146 -2.67 9.83 -4.44
C THR A 146 -2.80 8.37 -4.04
N ILE A 147 -1.85 7.85 -3.26
CA ILE A 147 -1.88 6.50 -2.73
C ILE A 147 -2.81 6.47 -1.51
N SER A 148 -3.73 5.51 -1.52
CA SER A 148 -4.91 5.47 -0.67
C SER A 148 -5.01 4.24 0.22
N PHE A 149 -4.17 3.22 -0.01
CA PHE A 149 -4.05 2.00 0.79
C PHE A 149 -2.79 1.23 0.40
N ALA A 150 -2.21 0.47 1.32
CA ALA A 150 -1.17 -0.52 1.02
C ALA A 150 -1.25 -1.68 2.02
N SER A 151 -1.15 -2.91 1.54
CA SER A 151 -1.12 -4.11 2.38
C SER A 151 -0.34 -5.25 1.73
N GLY A 152 0.13 -6.19 2.55
CA GLY A 152 0.59 -7.49 2.06
C GLY A 152 -0.58 -8.40 1.66
N GLY A 153 -0.22 -9.57 1.12
CA GLY A 153 -1.14 -10.66 0.82
C GLY A 153 -1.64 -11.44 2.04
N ASP A 154 -2.26 -12.58 1.76
CA ASP A 154 -2.70 -13.58 2.73
C ASP A 154 -1.62 -14.67 2.94
N PRO A 155 -1.81 -15.67 3.82
CA PRO A 155 -0.82 -16.73 4.04
C PRO A 155 -0.40 -17.51 2.79
N ASP A 156 -1.22 -17.53 1.74
CA ASP A 156 -0.90 -18.20 0.47
C ASP A 156 -0.17 -17.27 -0.51
N THR A 157 -0.10 -15.97 -0.21
CA THR A 157 0.45 -14.90 -1.06
C THR A 157 1.36 -13.96 -0.28
N LEU A 158 2.12 -14.50 0.68
CA LEU A 158 2.97 -13.71 1.61
C LEU A 158 4.02 -12.84 0.92
N ASP A 159 4.52 -13.29 -0.24
CA ASP A 159 5.50 -12.54 -1.02
C ASP A 159 4.86 -11.42 -1.86
N PHE A 160 3.54 -11.32 -1.90
CA PHE A 160 2.83 -10.31 -2.68
C PHE A 160 2.43 -9.12 -1.82
N ILE A 161 2.53 -7.94 -2.43
CA ILE A 161 2.04 -6.69 -1.87
C ILE A 161 1.09 -6.02 -2.85
N ALA A 162 0.16 -5.25 -2.31
CA ALA A 162 -0.76 -4.44 -3.07
C ALA A 162 -0.79 -3.01 -2.53
N TYR A 163 -0.81 -2.03 -3.43
CA TYR A 163 -1.09 -0.64 -3.07
C TYR A 163 -2.10 -0.02 -4.04
N VAL A 164 -2.97 0.85 -3.53
CA VAL A 164 -4.01 1.50 -4.32
C VAL A 164 -3.64 2.94 -4.57
N ALA A 165 -3.42 3.32 -5.83
CA ALA A 165 -3.07 4.67 -6.22
C ALA A 165 -4.02 5.23 -7.27
N LYS A 166 -4.03 6.56 -7.40
CA LYS A 166 -4.68 7.26 -8.50
C LYS A 166 -3.63 7.81 -9.46
N ASP A 167 -3.81 7.50 -10.74
CA ASP A 167 -3.00 7.99 -11.86
C ASP A 167 -3.91 8.47 -13.00
N ALA A 168 -3.37 9.31 -13.89
CA ALA A 168 -4.03 9.78 -15.09
C ALA A 168 -4.31 8.65 -16.09
N LYS A 169 -3.45 7.61 -16.15
CA LYS A 169 -3.56 6.52 -17.10
C LYS A 169 -4.64 5.50 -16.72
N HIS A 170 -4.64 5.04 -15.46
CA HIS A 170 -5.49 3.94 -15.01
C HIS A 170 -6.64 4.38 -14.08
N GLY A 171 -6.81 5.69 -13.88
CA GLY A 171 -7.70 6.20 -12.85
C GLY A 171 -7.24 5.71 -11.48
N ARG A 172 -8.15 5.14 -10.68
CA ARG A 172 -7.80 4.52 -9.40
C ARG A 172 -7.62 3.02 -9.61
N ALA A 173 -6.43 2.51 -9.34
CA ALA A 173 -6.09 1.11 -9.52
C ALA A 173 -5.31 0.56 -8.32
N CYS A 174 -5.43 -0.74 -8.11
CA CYS A 174 -4.66 -1.54 -7.18
C CYS A 174 -3.51 -2.19 -7.93
N PHE A 175 -2.27 -1.85 -7.57
CA PHE A 175 -1.05 -2.35 -8.19
C PHE A 175 -0.51 -3.50 -7.36
N VAL A 176 -0.16 -4.61 -8.01
CA VAL A 176 0.31 -5.83 -7.37
C VAL A 176 1.78 -6.06 -7.74
N LEU A 177 2.59 -6.28 -6.70
CA LEU A 177 4.02 -6.56 -6.81
C LEU A 177 4.35 -7.84 -6.06
N GLU A 178 5.26 -8.63 -6.62
CA GLU A 178 5.87 -9.79 -5.96
C GLU A 178 7.26 -9.39 -5.45
N CYS A 179 7.48 -9.61 -4.16
CA CYS A 179 8.70 -9.29 -3.43
C CYS A 179 9.37 -10.59 -3.01
N GLY A 180 10.39 -11.03 -3.75
CA GLY A 180 11.13 -12.24 -3.40
C GLY A 180 11.94 -12.09 -2.10
N GLY A 181 12.24 -13.23 -1.46
CA GLY A 181 13.18 -13.28 -0.34
C GLY A 181 12.67 -12.68 0.97
N GLY A 182 11.35 -12.63 1.19
CA GLY A 182 10.76 -12.09 2.41
C GLY A 182 10.73 -10.55 2.48
N LEU A 183 11.01 -9.86 1.36
CA LEU A 183 11.05 -8.40 1.30
C LEU A 183 9.67 -7.74 1.39
N ALA A 184 8.58 -8.49 1.23
CA ALA A 184 7.22 -7.96 1.24
C ALA A 184 6.93 -7.11 2.50
N GLN A 185 7.33 -7.60 3.67
CA GLN A 185 7.14 -6.88 4.93
C GLN A 185 7.98 -5.59 5.00
N ASP A 186 9.21 -5.63 4.50
CA ASP A 186 10.11 -4.47 4.49
C ASP A 186 9.58 -3.38 3.57
N VAL A 187 9.06 -3.78 2.39
CA VAL A 187 8.44 -2.86 1.45
C VAL A 187 7.21 -2.20 2.08
N ILE A 188 6.28 -2.98 2.65
CA ILE A 188 5.08 -2.43 3.31
C ILE A 188 5.45 -1.48 4.45
N THR A 189 6.43 -1.85 5.27
CA THR A 189 6.90 -1.02 6.38
C THR A 189 7.51 0.29 5.88
N THR A 190 8.27 0.24 4.78
CA THR A 190 8.91 1.41 4.17
C THR A 190 7.89 2.34 3.52
N VAL A 191 6.86 1.79 2.86
CA VAL A 191 5.70 2.57 2.37
C VAL A 191 5.01 3.25 3.54
N GLY A 192 4.75 2.53 4.65
CA GLY A 192 4.15 3.09 5.86
C GLY A 192 4.96 4.24 6.45
N GLN A 193 6.28 4.10 6.53
CA GLN A 193 7.17 5.17 6.99
C GLN A 193 7.08 6.41 6.08
N ALA A 194 7.09 6.21 4.77
CA ALA A 194 7.02 7.29 3.80
C ALA A 194 5.70 8.06 3.88
N PHE A 195 4.58 7.36 4.10
CA PHE A 195 3.29 7.97 4.43
C PHE A 195 3.33 8.81 5.70
N GLU A 196 3.89 8.27 6.79
CA GLU A 196 4.00 8.99 8.06
C GLU A 196 4.79 10.30 7.89
N LEU A 197 5.91 10.26 7.16
CA LEU A 197 6.71 11.44 6.89
C LEU A 197 5.97 12.47 6.06
N ARG A 198 5.31 12.03 4.99
CA ARG A 198 4.51 12.92 4.14
C ARG A 198 3.38 13.58 4.92
N PHE A 199 2.74 12.84 5.81
CA PHE A 199 1.69 13.35 6.67
C PHE A 199 2.22 14.41 7.65
N LYS A 200 3.36 14.16 8.29
CA LYS A 200 4.02 15.14 9.16
C LYS A 200 4.36 16.43 8.41
N GLU A 201 4.82 16.34 7.16
CA GLU A 201 5.06 17.52 6.32
C GLU A 201 3.79 18.30 6.00
N TYR A 202 2.70 17.60 5.66
CA TYR A 202 1.40 18.22 5.38
C TYR A 202 0.88 19.01 6.60
N LEU A 203 1.00 18.45 7.80
CA LEU A 203 0.61 19.13 9.04
C LEU A 203 1.47 20.37 9.34
N LYS A 204 2.78 20.34 9.02
CA LYS A 204 3.66 21.50 9.18
C LYS A 204 3.34 22.64 8.21
N ARG A 205 2.87 22.31 7.01
CA ARG A 205 2.54 23.28 5.94
C ARG A 205 1.13 23.85 6.05
N THR A 206 0.24 23.20 6.80
CA THR A 206 -1.10 23.73 7.07
C THR A 206 -1.00 24.64 8.31
N PRO A 207 -1.09 25.98 8.18
CA PRO A 207 -1.12 26.82 9.37
C PRO A 207 -2.31 26.40 10.22
N LYS A 208 -2.09 26.23 11.53
CA LYS A 208 -3.18 26.02 12.49
C LYS A 208 -4.14 27.19 12.28
N VAL A 209 -5.35 26.92 11.76
CA VAL A 209 -6.44 27.90 11.78
C VAL A 209 -6.71 28.15 13.27
N MET A 210 -6.10 29.20 13.81
CA MET A 210 -6.39 29.66 15.17
C MET A 210 -7.84 30.09 15.17
N CYS A 211 -8.66 29.40 15.98
CA CYS A 211 -9.98 29.88 16.33
C CYS A 211 -9.83 31.30 16.90
N ILE A 212 -10.33 32.28 16.16
CA ILE A 212 -10.45 33.64 16.66
C ILE A 212 -11.64 33.62 17.60
N SER A 213 -11.37 33.53 18.91
CA SER A 213 -12.41 33.75 19.92
C SER A 213 -12.65 35.26 19.97
N GLY A 214 -13.66 35.73 19.23
CA GLY A 214 -14.12 37.12 19.24
C GLY A 214 -15.38 37.23 20.09
N LYS A 215 -15.22 37.97 21.20
CA LYS A 215 -16.16 38.36 22.26
C LYS A 215 -17.64 38.49 21.92
#